data_AF-A0A2E9D5S0-F1
#
_entry.id   AF-A0A2E9D5S0-F1
#
_cell.length_a   1.000
_cell.length_b   1.000
_cell.length_c   1.000
_cell.angle_alpha   90.00
_cell.angle_beta   90.00
_cell.angle_gamma   90.00
#
_symmetry.space_group_name_H-M   'P 1'
#
loop_
_entity.id
_entity.type
_entity.pdbx_description
1 polymer ?
#
loop_
_entity_poly.entity_id
_entity_poly.type
_entity_poly.pdbx_seq_one_letter_code
_entity_poly.pdbx_strand_id
1 'polypeptide(L)'
;MSVQTPDSFDTGTGHWWAQRLTAIALVPLTLWFALALLGMNDFGHATVVSWMAETFNTVLLILLLIAALYHSHLGVQVILEDYVHVAGTRASSLLLSKLVHSALGIAGIVSIIVISGGAS
;
A
#
# COMPACT_ATOMS: atom_id res chain seq x y z
N MET A 1 9.66 39.07 24.33
CA MET A 1 10.39 37.83 23.98
C MET A 1 9.34 36.81 23.56
N SER A 2 9.02 36.74 22.26
CA SER A 2 8.09 35.75 21.72
C SER A 2 8.79 34.41 21.66
N VAL A 3 8.30 33.42 22.42
CA VAL A 3 8.74 32.03 22.29
C VAL A 3 8.41 31.58 20.87
N GLN A 4 9.43 31.36 20.04
CA GLN A 4 9.30 30.58 18.82
C GLN A 4 9.03 29.14 19.25
N THR A 5 7.78 28.68 19.12
CA THR A 5 7.45 27.26 19.15
C THR A 5 8.11 26.61 17.93
N PRO A 6 8.82 25.48 18.05
CA PRO A 6 9.35 24.78 16.90
C PRO A 6 8.20 24.47 15.95
N ASP A 7 8.36 24.96 14.74
CA ASP A 7 7.32 24.95 13.74
C ASP A 7 6.93 23.51 13.38
N SER A 8 5.64 23.27 13.14
CA SER A 8 5.06 22.00 12.70
C SER A 8 5.46 21.58 11.28
N PHE A 9 6.67 21.92 10.83
CA PHE A 9 7.17 21.77 9.46
C PHE A 9 7.59 20.34 9.07
N ASP A 10 7.66 19.39 10.00
CA ASP A 10 8.17 18.04 9.69
C ASP A 10 7.10 17.02 9.29
N THR A 11 5.87 17.10 9.82
CA THR A 11 4.87 16.04 9.59
C THR A 11 4.21 16.12 8.22
N GLY A 12 3.83 17.33 7.77
CA GLY A 12 3.21 17.54 6.45
C GLY A 12 4.19 17.29 5.28
N THR A 13 5.44 17.72 5.43
CA THR A 13 6.50 17.53 4.43
C THR A 13 6.86 16.05 4.29
N GLY A 14 6.97 15.33 5.41
CA GLY A 14 7.19 13.88 5.41
C GLY A 14 6.04 13.11 4.75
N HIS A 15 4.79 13.46 5.08
CA HIS A 15 3.61 12.85 4.46
C HIS A 15 3.56 13.09 2.94
N TRP A 16 3.78 14.34 2.50
CA TRP A 16 3.84 14.70 1.10
C TRP A 16 4.92 13.92 0.36
N TRP A 17 6.14 13.86 0.91
CA TRP A 17 7.25 13.14 0.31
C TRP A 17 7.00 11.63 0.21
N ALA A 18 6.43 11.03 1.26
CA ALA A 18 6.05 9.62 1.26
C ALA A 18 5.04 9.28 0.15
N GLN A 19 4.08 10.17 -0.13
CA GLN A 19 3.17 9.99 -1.27
C GLN A 19 3.90 9.97 -2.62
N ARG A 20 4.94 10.80 -2.81
CA ARG A 20 5.71 10.84 -4.08
C ARG A 20 6.58 9.61 -4.21
N LEU A 21 7.29 9.25 -3.14
CA LEU A 21 8.15 8.06 -3.13
C LEU A 21 7.35 6.79 -3.45
N THR A 22 6.18 6.63 -2.82
CA THR A 22 5.30 5.49 -3.10
C THR A 22 4.72 5.51 -4.50
N ALA A 23 4.33 6.68 -5.03
CA ALA A 23 3.88 6.80 -6.42
C ALA A 23 4.99 6.40 -7.40
N ILE A 24 6.22 6.86 -7.17
CA ILE A 24 7.40 6.52 -7.99
C ILE A 24 7.67 5.01 -7.92
N ALA A 25 7.53 4.37 -6.76
CA ALA A 25 7.66 2.92 -6.62
C ALA A 25 6.52 2.16 -7.31
N LEU A 26 5.28 2.68 -7.23
CA LEU A 26 4.10 2.05 -7.81
C LEU A 26 4.12 2.05 -9.33
N VAL A 27 4.66 3.08 -9.99
CA VAL A 27 4.71 3.12 -11.47
C VAL A 27 5.39 1.88 -12.07
N PRO A 28 6.65 1.55 -11.75
CA PRO A 28 7.30 0.35 -12.30
C PRO A 28 6.67 -0.95 -11.78
N LEU A 29 6.22 -1.02 -10.52
CA LEU A 29 5.61 -2.23 -9.95
C LEU A 29 4.27 -2.56 -10.62
N THR A 30 3.42 -1.56 -10.83
CA THR A 30 2.13 -1.74 -11.52
C THR A 30 2.32 -2.04 -13.00
N LEU A 31 3.29 -1.39 -13.66
CA LEU A 31 3.63 -1.70 -15.06
C LEU A 31 4.16 -3.13 -15.20
N TRP A 32 5.07 -3.56 -14.33
CA TRP A 32 5.55 -4.93 -14.29
C TRP A 32 4.38 -5.92 -14.10
N PHE A 33 3.51 -5.67 -13.11
CA PHE A 33 2.38 -6.55 -12.83
C PHE A 33 1.45 -6.67 -14.04
N ALA A 34 1.11 -5.55 -14.69
CA ALA A 34 0.28 -5.55 -15.89
C ALA A 34 0.93 -6.33 -17.04
N LEU A 35 2.23 -6.11 -17.31
CA LEU A 35 2.96 -6.84 -18.37
C LEU A 35 3.10 -8.34 -18.05
N ALA A 36 3.33 -8.69 -16.79
CA ALA A 36 3.41 -10.08 -16.35
C ALA A 36 2.08 -10.82 -16.54
N LEU A 37 0.95 -10.17 -16.23
CA LEU A 37 -0.38 -10.73 -16.48
C LEU A 37 -0.67 -10.88 -17.98
N LEU A 38 -0.30 -9.88 -18.80
CA LEU A 38 -0.49 -9.93 -20.26
C LEU A 38 0.36 -11.00 -20.94
N GLY A 39 1.52 -11.35 -20.37
CA GLY A 39 2.40 -12.42 -20.85
C GLY A 39 1.99 -13.82 -20.40
N MET A 40 0.94 -13.95 -19.59
CA MET A 40 0.48 -15.24 -19.06
C MET A 40 -0.34 -16.00 -20.11
N ASN A 41 -0.12 -17.30 -20.26
CA ASN A 41 -0.80 -18.12 -21.26
C ASN A 41 -2.32 -18.26 -21.01
N ASP A 42 -2.70 -18.32 -19.74
CA ASP A 42 -4.07 -18.33 -19.25
C ASP A 42 -4.11 -17.79 -17.81
N PHE A 43 -5.32 -17.62 -17.26
CA PHE A 43 -5.55 -17.19 -15.89
C PHE A 43 -6.15 -18.32 -15.03
N GLY A 44 -5.85 -19.58 -15.38
CA GLY A 44 -6.23 -20.74 -14.61
C GLY A 44 -5.56 -20.74 -13.23
N HIS A 45 -6.24 -21.30 -12.23
CA HIS A 45 -5.75 -21.32 -10.85
C HIS A 45 -4.33 -21.90 -10.74
N ALA A 46 -4.06 -23.02 -11.41
CA ALA A 46 -2.73 -23.65 -11.37
C ALA A 46 -1.64 -22.76 -11.98
N THR A 47 -1.92 -22.11 -13.10
CA THR A 47 -0.99 -21.20 -13.80
C THR A 47 -0.66 -19.97 -12.94
N VAL A 48 -1.66 -19.39 -12.28
CA VAL A 48 -1.45 -18.23 -11.41
C VAL A 48 -0.67 -18.62 -10.16
N VAL A 49 -1.00 -19.76 -9.54
CA VAL A 49 -0.28 -20.24 -8.35
C VAL A 49 1.18 -20.52 -8.65
N SER A 50 1.49 -21.20 -9.76
CA SER A 50 2.89 -21.47 -10.15
C SER A 50 3.65 -20.18 -10.47
N TRP A 51 3.02 -19.23 -11.16
CA TRP A 51 3.60 -17.91 -11.41
C TRP A 51 3.87 -17.14 -10.11
N MET A 52 2.95 -17.16 -9.15
CA MET A 52 3.12 -16.51 -7.84
C MET A 52 4.25 -17.14 -7.02
N ALA A 53 4.46 -18.45 -7.15
CA ALA A 53 5.45 -19.22 -6.41
C ALA A 53 6.90 -18.93 -6.81
N GLU A 54 7.12 -18.39 -8.01
CA GLU A 54 8.43 -17.90 -8.42
C GLU A 54 8.92 -16.80 -7.48
N THR A 55 10.11 -16.98 -6.90
CA THR A 55 10.62 -16.13 -5.81
C THR A 55 10.61 -14.64 -6.18
N PHE A 56 10.97 -14.32 -7.42
CA PHE A 56 10.96 -12.94 -7.92
C PHE A 56 9.56 -12.34 -7.93
N ASN A 57 8.56 -13.10 -8.40
CA ASN A 57 7.17 -12.66 -8.45
C ASN A 57 6.58 -12.52 -7.05
N THR A 58 6.85 -13.46 -6.14
CA THR A 58 6.43 -13.36 -4.73
C THR A 58 6.93 -12.05 -4.10
N VAL A 59 8.23 -11.73 -4.26
CA VAL A 59 8.83 -10.51 -3.71
C VAL A 59 8.20 -9.27 -4.31
N LEU A 60 8.05 -9.20 -5.64
CA LEU A 60 7.46 -8.05 -6.31
C LEU A 60 5.97 -7.85 -5.97
N LEU A 61 5.21 -8.93 -5.77
CA LEU A 61 3.83 -8.87 -5.30
C LEU A 61 3.73 -8.30 -3.88
N ILE A 62 4.61 -8.72 -2.97
CA ILE A 62 4.67 -8.16 -1.61
C ILE A 62 5.03 -6.68 -1.65
N LEU A 63 6.03 -6.29 -2.45
CA LEU A 63 6.43 -4.89 -2.61
C LEU A 63 5.30 -4.04 -3.20
N LEU A 64 4.62 -4.55 -4.25
CA LEU A 64 3.45 -3.89 -4.85
C LEU A 64 2.34 -3.70 -3.82
N LEU A 65 2.00 -4.73 -3.05
CA LEU A 65 0.97 -4.68 -2.02
C LEU A 65 1.29 -3.63 -0.95
N ILE A 66 2.51 -3.64 -0.41
CA ILE A 66 2.94 -2.69 0.63
C ILE A 66 2.91 -1.26 0.08
N ALA A 67 3.49 -1.04 -1.10
CA ALA A 67 3.53 0.28 -1.72
C ALA A 67 2.11 0.82 -2.01
N ALA A 68 1.22 -0.05 -2.52
CA ALA A 68 -0.15 0.32 -2.86
C ALA A 68 -0.97 0.68 -1.62
N LEU A 69 -0.92 -0.17 -0.59
CA LEU A 69 -1.65 0.08 0.66
C LEU A 69 -1.11 1.30 1.40
N TYR A 70 0.21 1.49 1.42
CA TYR A 70 0.79 2.66 2.07
C TYR A 70 0.44 3.95 1.30
N HIS A 71 0.52 3.95 -0.03
CA HIS A 71 0.07 5.09 -0.85
C HIS A 71 -1.42 5.41 -0.62
N SER A 72 -2.28 4.39 -0.66
CA SER A 72 -3.71 4.50 -0.40
C SER A 72 -3.98 5.07 0.99
N HIS A 73 -3.29 4.58 2.02
CA HIS A 73 -3.44 5.07 3.38
C HIS A 73 -3.14 6.58 3.48
N LEU A 74 -2.05 7.03 2.87
CA LEU A 74 -1.68 8.46 2.84
C LEU A 74 -2.73 9.28 2.07
N GLY A 75 -3.20 8.80 0.92
CA GLY A 75 -4.24 9.47 0.13
C GLY A 75 -5.58 9.60 0.88
N VAL A 76 -6.03 8.51 1.51
CA VAL A 76 -7.26 8.51 2.33
C VAL A 76 -7.12 9.44 3.53
N GLN A 77 -5.94 9.52 4.14
CA GLN A 77 -5.70 10.46 5.23
C GLN A 77 -5.94 11.91 4.78
N VAL A 78 -5.41 12.33 3.63
CA VAL A 78 -5.65 13.68 3.08
C VAL A 78 -7.14 13.93 2.86
N ILE A 79 -7.86 12.96 2.26
CA ILE A 79 -9.31 13.08 2.05
C ILE A 79 -10.06 13.24 3.38
N LEU A 80 -9.76 12.40 4.37
CA LEU A 80 -10.40 12.49 5.69
C LEU A 80 -10.08 13.82 6.37
N GLU A 81 -8.86 14.31 6.18
CA GLU A 81 -8.45 15.60 6.70
C GLU A 81 -9.21 16.75 6.02
N ASP A 82 -9.35 16.75 4.71
CA ASP A 82 -9.98 17.87 3.99
C ASP A 82 -11.51 17.89 4.15
N TYR A 83 -12.15 16.72 4.27
CA TYR A 83 -13.62 16.62 4.16
C TYR A 83 -14.35 16.29 5.47
N VAL A 84 -13.67 15.87 6.54
CA VAL A 84 -14.32 15.53 7.83
C VAL A 84 -14.05 16.61 8.87
N HIS A 85 -15.03 17.49 9.07
CA HIS A 85 -14.88 18.65 9.96
C HIS A 85 -15.21 18.37 11.43
N VAL A 86 -16.00 17.33 11.72
CA VAL A 86 -16.31 16.95 13.11
C VAL A 86 -15.13 16.20 13.71
N ALA A 87 -14.49 16.77 14.73
CA ALA A 87 -13.23 16.27 15.31
C ALA A 87 -13.30 14.79 15.75
N GLY A 88 -14.38 14.40 16.44
CA GLY A 88 -14.58 13.01 16.89
C GLY A 88 -14.69 12.03 15.72
N THR A 89 -15.49 12.38 14.70
CA THR A 89 -15.66 11.58 13.49
C THR A 89 -14.38 11.49 12.67
N ARG A 90 -13.60 12.57 12.58
CA ARG A 90 -12.32 12.60 11.87
C ARG A 90 -11.32 11.65 12.54
N ALA A 91 -11.18 11.74 13.87
CA ALA A 91 -10.27 10.89 14.64
C ALA A 91 -10.63 9.41 14.52
N SER A 92 -11.91 9.05 14.65
CA SER A 92 -12.35 7.66 14.50
C SER A 92 -12.17 7.15 13.08
N SER A 93 -12.42 7.97 12.06
CA SER A 93 -12.22 7.61 10.64
C SER A 93 -10.74 7.39 10.32
N LEU A 94 -9.85 8.23 10.84
CA LEU A 94 -8.40 8.07 10.67
C LEU A 94 -7.89 6.78 11.34
N LEU A 95 -8.39 6.47 12.54
CA LEU A 95 -8.07 5.21 13.23
C LEU A 95 -8.57 4.01 12.44
N LEU A 96 -9.83 4.04 12.00
CA LEU A 96 -10.41 2.96 11.20
C LEU A 96 -9.63 2.74 9.90
N SER A 97 -9.28 3.82 9.19
CA SER A 97 -8.47 3.74 7.98
C SER A 97 -7.13 3.05 8.24
N LYS A 98 -6.43 3.41 9.32
CA LYS A 98 -5.16 2.75 9.71
C LYS A 98 -5.35 1.25 9.99
N LEU A 99 -6.40 0.88 10.73
CA LEU A 99 -6.69 -0.51 11.07
C LEU A 99 -7.04 -1.33 9.84
N VAL A 100 -7.87 -0.80 8.94
CA VAL A 100 -8.26 -1.46 7.68
C VAL A 100 -7.03 -1.69 6.80
N HIS A 101 -6.21 -0.67 6.55
CA HIS A 101 -5.00 -0.84 5.73
C HIS A 101 -4.00 -1.83 6.36
N SER A 102 -3.85 -1.82 7.69
CA SER A 102 -2.99 -2.77 8.40
C SER A 102 -3.52 -4.21 8.28
N ALA A 103 -4.82 -4.41 8.47
CA ALA A 103 -5.46 -5.72 8.34
C ALA A 103 -5.34 -6.26 6.90
N LEU A 104 -5.59 -5.42 5.89
CA LEU A 104 -5.41 -5.77 4.48
C LEU A 104 -3.94 -6.09 4.15
N GLY A 105 -3.00 -5.35 4.71
CA GLY A 105 -1.56 -5.61 4.52
C GLY A 105 -1.15 -6.97 5.09
N ILE A 106 -1.54 -7.25 6.34
CA ILE A 106 -1.27 -8.54 6.98
C ILE A 106 -1.93 -9.68 6.21
N ALA A 107 -3.23 -9.55 5.91
CA ALA A 107 -3.97 -10.58 5.18
C ALA A 107 -3.36 -10.84 3.80
N GLY A 108 -3.05 -9.79 3.03
CA GLY A 108 -2.48 -9.91 1.71
C GLY A 108 -1.07 -10.53 1.71
N ILE A 109 -0.19 -10.12 2.64
CA ILE A 109 1.15 -10.71 2.77
C ILE A 109 1.04 -12.20 3.13
N VAL A 110 0.20 -12.55 4.11
CA VAL A 110 -0.03 -13.94 4.50
C VAL A 110 -0.58 -14.75 3.32
N SER A 111 -1.56 -14.22 2.59
CA SER A 111 -2.10 -14.89 1.39
C SER A 111 -1.03 -15.12 0.32
N ILE A 112 -0.19 -14.11 0.01
CA ILE A 112 0.88 -14.27 -0.97
C ILE A 112 1.86 -15.37 -0.52
N ILE A 113 2.30 -15.35 0.74
CA ILE A 113 3.26 -16.34 1.25
C ILE A 113 2.67 -17.75 1.27
N VAL A 114 1.43 -17.90 1.75
CA VAL A 114 0.76 -19.21 1.85
C VAL A 114 0.52 -19.81 0.46
N ILE A 115 0.05 -19.01 -0.50
CA ILE A 115 -0.19 -19.47 -1.87
C ILE A 115 1.14 -19.84 -2.55
N SER A 116 2.16 -19.00 -2.41
CA SER A 116 3.47 -19.21 -3.03
C SER A 116 4.20 -20.42 -2.43
N GLY A 117 4.10 -20.62 -1.11
CA GLY A 117 4.72 -21.74 -0.40
C GLY A 117 3.96 -23.06 -0.53
N GLY A 118 2.65 -23.03 -0.83
CA GLY A 118 1.84 -24.22 -1.07
C GLY A 118 1.93 -24.79 -2.49
N ALA A 119 2.70 -24.15 -3.38
CA ALA A 119 2.87 -24.54 -4.77
C ALA A 119 3.96 -25.61 -5.01
N SER A 120 4.60 -26.09 -3.94
CA SER A 120 5.69 -27.09 -3.94
C SER A 120 5.21 -28.52 -4.02
#